data_AF-A0A949PP46-F1
#
_entry.id   AF-A0A949PP46-F1
#
_cell.length_a   1.000
_cell.length_b   1.000
_cell.length_c   1.000
_cell.angle_alpha   90.00
_cell.angle_beta   90.00
_cell.angle_gamma   90.00
#
_symmetry.space_group_name_H-M   'P 1'
#
loop_
_entity.id
_entity.type
_entity.pdbx_description
1 polymer ?
#
loop_
_entity_poly.entity_id
_entity_poly.type
_entity_poly.pdbx_seq_one_letter_code
_entity_poly.pdbx_strand_id
1 'polypeptide(L)' 'MKKERLSPKRAVSISGDQSSGGDSKGSTLAPMLIAGLILVILGGIGVMMFV' A
#
# COMPACT_ATOMS: atom_id res chain seq x y z
N MET A 1 -14.17 25.11 39.08
CA MET A 1 -13.33 23.99 38.63
C MET A 1 -14.24 22.82 38.24
N LYS A 2 -14.48 22.60 36.94
CA LYS A 2 -15.23 21.44 36.44
C LYS A 2 -14.50 20.92 35.21
N LYS A 3 -13.77 19.82 35.37
CA LYS A 3 -13.01 19.17 34.28
C LYS A 3 -13.90 18.10 33.68
N GLU A 4 -14.49 18.38 32.52
CA GLU A 4 -15.14 17.37 31.70
C GLU A 4 -14.07 16.41 31.16
N ARG A 5 -14.15 15.13 31.55
CA ARG A 5 -13.24 14.10 31.06
C ARG A 5 -13.82 13.55 29.76
N LEU A 6 -13.22 13.98 28.64
CA LEU A 6 -13.46 13.43 27.32
C LEU A 6 -13.17 11.92 27.31
N SER A 7 -14.16 11.17 26.82
CA SER A 7 -14.16 9.73 26.59
C SER A 7 -12.90 9.23 25.88
N PRO A 8 -12.46 7.97 26.13
CA PRO A 8 -11.31 7.42 25.43
C PRO A 8 -11.69 7.29 23.96
N LYS A 9 -11.18 8.22 23.15
CA LYS A 9 -11.22 8.18 21.69
C LYS A 9 -10.54 6.88 21.29
N ARG A 10 -11.33 5.82 21.07
CA ARG A 10 -10.88 4.58 20.44
C ARG A 10 -10.33 5.01 19.10
N ALA A 11 -9.01 5.17 19.02
CA ALA A 11 -8.31 5.42 17.79
C ALA A 11 -8.53 4.16 16.97
N VAL A 12 -9.55 4.18 16.12
CA VAL A 12 -9.67 3.25 15.02
C VAL A 12 -8.48 3.61 14.15
N SER A 13 -7.35 2.93 14.38
CA SER A 13 -6.25 2.90 13.43
C SER A 13 -6.85 2.30 12.18
N ILE A 14 -7.25 3.15 11.24
CA ILE A 14 -7.67 2.72 9.92
C ILE A 14 -6.47 1.94 9.40
N SER A 15 -6.64 0.63 9.19
CA SER A 15 -5.64 -0.27 8.61
C SER A 15 -5.28 0.13 7.16
N GLY A 16 -5.40 1.39 6.76
CA GLY A 16 -4.95 1.89 5.46
C GLY A 16 -3.43 1.89 5.38
N ASP A 17 -2.73 2.27 6.46
CA ASP A 17 -1.27 2.19 6.53
C ASP A 17 -0.78 0.72 6.54
N GLN A 18 -1.53 -0.16 7.23
CA GLN A 18 -1.24 -1.59 7.34
C GLN A 18 -1.65 -2.39 6.08
N SER A 19 -2.72 -2.00 5.41
CA SER A 19 -3.19 -2.60 4.15
C SER A 19 -2.39 -2.13 2.95
N SER A 20 -1.57 -1.08 3.11
CA SER A 20 -0.68 -0.55 2.07
C SER A 20 0.70 -1.23 2.03
N GLY A 21 0.91 -2.33 2.78
CA GLY A 21 2.20 -3.04 2.81
C GLY A 21 3.39 -2.14 3.21
N GLY A 22 3.09 -1.06 3.93
CA GLY A 22 4.01 0.01 4.32
C GLY A 22 4.47 -0.12 5.76
N ASP A 23 4.60 -1.34 6.29
CA ASP A 23 5.17 -1.53 7.61
C ASP A 23 6.69 -1.31 7.51
N SER A 24 7.22 -0.45 8.38
CA SER A 24 8.57 0.14 8.34
C SER A 24 9.76 -0.83 8.51
N LYS A 25 9.64 -2.08 8.07
CA LYS A 25 10.68 -3.12 8.00
C LYS A 25 10.58 -3.86 6.67
N GLY A 26 11.10 -3.23 5.60
CA GLY A 26 11.24 -3.87 4.29
C GLY A 26 9.90 -4.13 3.60
N SER A 27 9.32 -3.09 2.99
CA SER A 27 8.11 -3.21 2.17
C SER A 27 8.36 -4.21 1.03
N THR A 28 7.79 -5.42 1.12
CA THR A 28 7.73 -6.41 0.03
C THR A 28 6.69 -6.02 -1.03
N LEU A 29 5.80 -5.10 -0.71
CA LEU A 29 4.74 -4.65 -1.63
C LEU A 29 5.30 -3.80 -2.77
N ALA A 30 6.19 -2.85 -2.47
CA ALA A 30 6.86 -2.04 -3.49
C ALA A 30 7.65 -2.87 -4.52
N PRO A 31 8.55 -3.80 -4.15
CA PRO A 31 9.28 -4.61 -5.13
C PRO A 31 8.35 -5.53 -5.94
N MET A 32 7.26 -6.04 -5.36
CA MET A 32 6.28 -6.86 -6.08
C MET A 32 5.52 -6.06 -7.15
N LEU A 33 5.10 -4.83 -6.84
CA LEU A 33 4.45 -3.95 -7.81
C LEU A 33 5.38 -3.55 -8.94
N ILE A 34 6.64 -3.24 -8.63
CA ILE A 34 7.65 -2.90 -9.64
C ILE A 34 7.91 -4.10 -10.57
N ALA A 35 8.07 -5.30 -10.02
CA ALA A 35 8.27 -6.52 -10.81
C ALA A 35 7.06 -6.81 -11.72
N GLY A 36 5.84 -6.69 -11.20
CA GLY A 36 4.61 -6.85 -11.97
C GLY A 36 4.49 -5.84 -13.11
N LEU A 37 4.82 -4.57 -12.84
CA LEU A 37 4.79 -3.51 -13.87
C LEU A 37 5.77 -3.80 -15.02
N ILE A 38 7.00 -4.23 -14.69
CA ILE A 38 8.01 -4.59 -15.69
C ILE A 38 7.50 -5.72 -16.59
N LEU A 39 6.90 -6.76 -15.99
CA LEU A 39 6.34 -7.90 -16.73
C LEU A 39 5.25 -7.47 -17.71
N VAL A 40 4.34 -6.59 -17.27
CA VAL A 40 3.25 -6.07 -18.13
C VAL A 40 3.81 -5.25 -19.30
N ILE A 41 4.80 -4.38 -19.04
CA ILE A 41 5.43 -3.57 -20.10
C ILE A 41 6.11 -4.47 -21.14
N LEU A 42 6.89 -5.47 -20.69
CA LEU A 42 7.56 -6.41 -21.60
C LEU A 42 6.56 -7.22 -22.44
N GLY A 43 5.48 -7.71 -21.82
CA GLY A 43 4.42 -8.42 -22.53
C GLY A 43 3.71 -7.54 -23.55
N GLY A 44 3.41 -6.29 -23.18
CA GLY A 44 2.78 -5.31 -24.08
C GLY A 44 3.65 -4.99 -25.29
N ILE A 45 4.95 -4.74 -25.08
CA ILE A 45 5.92 -4.54 -26.17
C ILE A 45 5.98 -5.78 -27.06
N GLY A 46 6.02 -6.98 -26.46
CA GLY A 46 6.00 -8.24 -27.19
C GLY A 46 4.81 -8.34 -28.13
N VAL A 47 3.59 -8.10 -27.62
CA VAL A 47 2.37 -8.10 -28.45
C VAL A 47 2.43 -7.04 -29.55
N MET A 48 2.88 -5.81 -29.23
CA MET A 48 3.01 -4.71 -30.19
C MET A 48 4.00 -5.01 -31.33
N MET A 49 4.98 -5.89 -31.11
CA MET A 49 5.91 -6.31 -32.16
C MET A 49 5.29 -7.32 -33.15
N PHE A 50 4.23 -8.03 -32.73
CA PHE A 50 3.55 -9.04 -33.56
C PHE A 50 2.30 -8.52 -34.27
N VAL A 51 1.76 -7.38 -33.83
CA VAL A 51 0.64 -6.65 -34.48
C VAL A 51 1.21 -5.76 -35.59
#